data_AF-A0A6J7JZL6-F1
#
_entry.id   AF-A0A6J7JZL6-F1
#
_cell.length_a   1.000
_cell.length_b   1.000
_cell.length_c   1.000
_cell.angle_alpha   90.00
_cell.angle_beta   90.00
_cell.angle_gamma   90.00
#
_symmetry.space_group_name_H-M   'P 1'
#
loop_
_entity.id
_entity.type
_entity.pdbx_description
1 polymer ?
#
loop_
_entity_poly.entity_id
_entity_poly.type
_entity_poly.pdbx_seq_one_letter_code
_entity_poly.pdbx_strand_id
1 'polypeptide(L)' 'MDRGIVLTGGGALLRGLDERLRHETGMPVHISERPLQAVAEGSGKCVEEFEALEKVLISEPRR' A
#
# COMPACT_ATOMS: atom_id res chain seq x y z
N MET A 1 8.67 5.30 14.51
CA MET A 1 7.35 5.46 13.84
C MET A 1 7.56 6.45 12.69
N ASP A 2 8.48 6.12 11.78
CA ASP A 2 9.26 7.17 11.11
C ASP A 2 9.08 7.21 9.58
N ARG A 3 8.22 6.34 9.02
CA ARG A 3 8.09 6.17 7.56
C ARG A 3 6.86 6.85 6.94
N GLY A 4 5.97 7.44 7.75
CA GLY A 4 4.79 8.15 7.26
C GLY A 4 3.80 7.25 6.50
N ILE A 5 3.02 7.87 5.60
CA ILE A 5 2.03 7.21 4.74
C ILE A 5 2.62 7.07 3.33
N VAL A 6 2.51 5.89 2.74
CA VAL A 6 2.81 5.66 1.32
C VAL A 6 1.50 5.56 0.54
N LEU A 7 1.26 6.52 -0.35
CA LEU A 7 0.13 6.55 -1.27
C LEU A 7 0.42 5.71 -2.51
N THR A 8 -0.54 4.90 -2.93
CA THR A 8 -0.46 4.08 -4.13
C THR A 8 -1.82 3.98 -4.84
N GLY A 9 -1.87 3.29 -5.97
CA GLY A 9 -3.04 3.20 -6.84
C GLY A 9 -3.22 4.44 -7.73
N GLY A 10 -4.20 4.39 -8.64
CA GLY A 10 -4.49 5.52 -9.54
C GLY A 10 -4.93 6.79 -8.81
N GLY A 11 -5.61 6.65 -7.67
CA GLY A 11 -6.04 7.76 -6.84
C GLY A 11 -4.87 8.58 -6.27
N ALA A 12 -3.71 7.96 -6.05
CA ALA A 12 -2.52 8.67 -5.56
C ALA A 12 -2.00 9.75 -6.53
N LEU A 13 -2.38 9.69 -7.81
CA LEU A 13 -1.98 10.65 -8.83
C LEU A 13 -2.91 11.87 -8.94
N LEU A 14 -3.97 11.91 -8.12
CA LEU A 14 -4.80 13.12 -8.01
C LEU A 14 -3.95 14.27 -7.49
N ARG A 15 -3.96 15.39 -8.23
CA ARG A 15 -3.16 16.58 -7.91
C ARG A 15 -3.48 17.06 -6.49
N GLY A 16 -2.46 17.10 -5.64
CA GLY A 16 -2.54 17.64 -4.27
C GLY A 16 -3.15 16.69 -3.24
N LEU A 17 -3.41 15.42 -3.57
CA LEU A 17 -3.94 14.46 -2.60
C LEU A 17 -2.94 14.16 -1.47
N ASP A 18 -1.67 14.00 -1.80
CA ASP A 18 -0.57 13.83 -0.85
C ASP A 18 -0.45 15.03 0.10
N GLU A 19 -0.52 16.26 -0.44
CA GLU A 19 -0.50 17.48 0.35
C GLU A 19 -1.70 17.57 1.30
N ARG A 20 -2.90 17.25 0.79
CA ARG A 20 -4.12 17.24 1.61
C ARG A 20 -4.01 16.25 2.75
N LEU A 21 -3.56 15.03 2.49
CA LEU A 21 -3.40 14.03 3.55
C LEU A 21 -2.31 14.43 4.55
N ARG A 22 -1.21 15.03 4.09
CA ARG A 22 -0.16 15.55 4.97
C ARG A 22 -0.70 16.62 5.91
N HIS A 23 -1.52 17.55 5.40
CA HIS A 23 -2.16 18.59 6.19
C HIS A 23 -3.10 18.01 7.26
N GLU A 24 -3.97 17.07 6.89
CA GLU A 24 -4.99 16.53 7.81
C GLU A 24 -4.40 15.57 8.86
N THR A 25 -3.38 14.80 8.50
CA THR A 25 -2.81 13.77 9.38
C THR A 25 -1.62 14.27 10.20
N GLY A 26 -0.97 15.35 9.78
CA GLY A 26 0.30 15.81 10.35
C GLY A 26 1.47 14.85 10.13
N MET A 27 1.30 13.82 9.29
CA MET A 27 2.31 12.81 8.99
C MET A 27 2.97 13.06 7.63
N PRO A 28 4.24 12.66 7.42
CA PRO A 28 4.84 12.62 6.09
C PRO A 28 4.01 11.72 5.16
N VAL A 29 3.80 12.17 3.92
CA VAL A 29 3.09 11.40 2.89
C VAL A 29 3.97 11.33 1.65
N HIS A 30 4.15 10.13 1.11
CA HIS A 30 4.98 9.86 -0.07
C HIS A 30 4.17 9.07 -1.09
N ILE A 31 4.28 9.42 -2.37
CA ILE A 31 3.69 8.61 -3.45
C ILE A 31 4.68 7.49 -3.79
N SER A 32 4.16 6.27 -3.92
CA SER A 32 4.94 5.11 -4.38
C SER A 32 5.57 5.38 -5.76
N GLU A 33 6.76 4.85 -6.02
CA GLU A 33 7.44 4.99 -7.32
C GLU A 33 6.62 4.42 -8.49
N ARG A 34 5.82 3.38 -8.23
CA ARG A 34 5.04 2.64 -9.24
C ARG A 34 3.60 2.43 -8.79
N PRO A 35 2.83 3.53 -8.59
CA PRO A 35 1.57 3.49 -7.87
C PRO A 35 0.49 2.70 -8.64
N LEU A 36 0.57 2.68 -9.97
CA LEU A 36 -0.38 1.95 -10.81
C LEU A 36 -0.12 0.44 -10.84
N GLN A 37 1.12 0.00 -10.61
CA GLN A 37 1.50 -1.41 -10.67
C GLN A 37 1.58 -2.08 -9.30
N ALA A 38 1.64 -1.29 -8.22
CA ALA A 38 1.90 -1.77 -6.87
C ALA A 38 1.02 -2.93 -6.42
N VAL A 39 -0.28 -2.92 -6.78
CA VAL A 39 -1.21 -4.01 -6.43
C VAL A 39 -0.84 -5.29 -7.18
N ALA A 40 -0.73 -5.23 -8.51
CA ALA A 40 -0.39 -6.40 -9.32
C ALA A 40 0.97 -7.00 -8.94
N GLU A 41 1.96 -6.15 -8.69
CA GLU A 41 3.30 -6.60 -8.28
C GLU A 41 3.33 -7.17 -6.87
N GLY A 42 2.60 -6.55 -5.93
CA GLY A 42 2.41 -7.10 -4.60
C GLY A 42 1.76 -8.48 -4.66
N SER A 43 0.71 -8.64 -5.49
CA SER A 43 0.06 -9.93 -5.70
C SER A 43 1.01 -10.98 -6.29
N GLY A 44 1.85 -10.62 -7.28
CA GLY A 44 2.86 -11.52 -7.82
C GLY A 44 3.86 -11.97 -6.75
N LYS A 45 4.39 -11.02 -5.97
CA LYS A 45 5.28 -11.31 -4.84
C LYS A 45 4.64 -12.22 -3.79
N CYS A 46 3.34 -12.09 -3.54
CA CYS A 46 2.64 -12.99 -2.63
C CYS A 46 2.67 -14.46 -3.08
N VAL A 47 2.69 -14.71 -4.39
CA VAL A 47 2.80 -16.07 -4.95
C VAL A 47 4.24 -16.55 -4.89
N GLU A 48 5.22 -15.67 -5.17
CA GLU A 48 6.65 -16.00 -5.11
C GLU A 48 7.12 -16.28 -3.67
N GLU A 49 6.57 -15.56 -2.68
CA GLU A 49 6.90 -15.65 -1.26
C GLU A 49 5.77 -16.32 -0.45
N PHE A 50 5.10 -17.32 -1.02
CA PHE A 50 3.87 -17.90 -0.47
C PHE A 50 4.02 -18.40 0.99
N GLU A 51 5.10 -19.11 1.30
CA GLU A 51 5.34 -19.63 2.66
C GLU A 51 5.47 -18.51 3.70
N ALA A 52 6.11 -17.39 3.33
CA ALA A 52 6.26 -16.25 4.24
C ALA A 52 4.93 -15.52 4.51
N LEU A 53 3.99 -15.62 3.57
CA LEU A 53 2.72 -14.87 3.58
C LEU A 53 1.49 -15.75 3.84
N GLU A 54 1.68 -17.06 4.05
CA GLU A 54 0.62 -18.05 4.23
C GLU A 54 -0.46 -17.60 5.22
N LYS A 55 -0.05 -17.07 6.38
CA LYS A 55 -0.95 -16.61 7.45
C LYS A 55 -1.85 -15.43 7.06
N VAL A 56 -1.45 -14.65 6.07
CA VAL A 56 -2.22 -13.50 5.56
C VAL A 56 -3.10 -13.94 4.39
N LEU A 57 -2.61 -14.87 3.57
CA LEU A 57 -3.28 -15.33 2.35
C LEU A 57 -4.37 -16.37 2.64
N ILE A 58 -4.21 -17.17 3.69
CA ILE A 58 -5.18 -18.18 4.12
C ILE A 58 -5.92 -17.64 5.35
N SER A 59 -7.17 -17.22 5.15
CA SER A 59 -8.04 -16.86 6.27
C SER A 59 -8.62 -18.12 6.91
N GLU A 60 -8.56 -18.20 8.24
CA GLU A 60 -9.33 -19.19 8.99
C GLU A 60 -10.83 -19.04 8.69
N PRO A 61 -11.59 -20.15 8.52
CA PRO A 61 -13.03 -20.08 8.35
C PRO A 61 -13.63 -19.31 9.53
N ARG A 62 -14.28 -18.17 9.26
CA ARG A 62 -15.06 -17.44 10.26
C ARG A 62 -16.17 -18.38 10.74
N ARG A 63 -16.01 -18.96 11.94
CA ARG A 63 -17.05 -19.70 12.66
C ARG A 63 -18.17 -18.77 13.08
#